data_AF-A0A2L0BG05-F1
#
_entry.id   AF-A0A2L0BG05-F1
#
_cell.length_a   1.000
_cell.length_b   1.000
_cell.length_c   1.000
_cell.angle_alpha   90.00
_cell.angle_beta   90.00
_cell.angle_gamma   90.00
#
_symmetry.space_group_name_H-M   'P 1'
#
loop_
_entity.id
_entity.type
_entity.pdbx_description
1 polymer ?
#
loop_
_entity_poly.entity_id
_entity_poly.type
_entity_poly.pdbx_seq_one_letter_code
_entity_poly.pdbx_strand_id
1 'polypeptide(L)'
;PIDKYLYSSEDHIKSGALLACGIVNCGVRNDCDPALALLSDYVLHVTNVMRIGAVLGLGLAYAGSNREAVLSLLTPVFSDPKSSMEVIGMAGLACGMISVGSGNPDVTATIMQTLMEKTETELKDTYARFLPLGLGLCHLGKQEAVEAIIAALEVIPDPFRSMATTMVEVCAYAGTGNVLKVQQLLHICSEHYDSQDKEDSSRDSKNKDNKNKDKEE
;
A
#
# COMPACT_ATOMS: atom_id res chain seq x y z
N PRO A 1 22.32 -20.48 -4.90
CA PRO A 1 22.41 -19.85 -6.25
C PRO A 1 22.28 -18.32 -6.23
N ILE A 2 21.57 -17.75 -5.24
CA ILE A 2 21.40 -16.30 -5.07
C ILE A 2 22.63 -15.67 -4.40
N ASP A 3 23.41 -16.45 -3.63
CA ASP A 3 24.55 -15.98 -2.84
C ASP A 3 25.61 -15.23 -3.66
N LYS A 4 25.86 -15.65 -4.91
CA LYS A 4 26.83 -14.97 -5.79
C LYS A 4 26.44 -13.51 -6.09
N TYR A 5 25.15 -13.22 -6.14
CA TYR A 5 24.63 -11.89 -6.43
C TYR A 5 24.52 -11.01 -5.18
N LEU A 6 24.48 -11.62 -3.99
CA LEU A 6 24.47 -10.90 -2.71
C LEU A 6 25.79 -10.18 -2.44
N TYR A 7 26.90 -10.69 -2.97
CA TYR A 7 28.22 -10.07 -2.89
C TYR A 7 28.51 -9.05 -4.00
N SER A 8 27.56 -8.77 -4.89
CA SER A 8 27.75 -7.79 -5.97
C SER A 8 27.92 -6.37 -5.42
N SER A 9 28.73 -5.54 -6.07
CA SER A 9 28.92 -4.13 -5.69
C SER A 9 27.71 -3.24 -6.04
N GLU A 10 26.79 -3.71 -6.89
CA GLU A 10 25.59 -2.96 -7.26
C GLU A 10 24.43 -3.15 -6.29
N ASP A 11 23.90 -2.04 -5.78
CA ASP A 11 22.79 -2.01 -4.84
C ASP A 11 21.48 -2.56 -5.43
N HIS A 12 21.25 -2.36 -6.73
CA HIS A 12 20.08 -2.89 -7.43
C HIS A 12 20.13 -4.42 -7.56
N ILE A 13 21.30 -4.99 -7.84
CA ILE A 13 21.49 -6.45 -7.92
C ILE A 13 21.29 -7.09 -6.55
N LYS A 14 21.85 -6.48 -5.49
CA LYS A 14 21.64 -6.93 -4.12
C LYS A 14 20.17 -6.88 -3.70
N SER A 15 19.47 -5.78 -3.99
CA SER A 15 18.03 -5.67 -3.71
C SER A 15 17.20 -6.73 -4.42
N GLY A 16 17.48 -6.99 -5.71
CA GLY A 16 16.82 -8.06 -6.46
C GLY A 16 17.12 -9.46 -5.89
N ALA A 17 18.34 -9.69 -5.41
CA ALA A 17 18.73 -10.94 -4.74
C ALA A 17 17.97 -11.14 -3.42
N LEU A 18 17.82 -10.08 -2.61
CA LEU A 18 17.05 -10.12 -1.36
C LEU A 18 15.57 -10.41 -1.61
N LEU A 19 14.96 -9.78 -2.61
CA LEU A 19 13.59 -10.05 -3.01
C LEU A 19 13.43 -11.51 -3.50
N ALA A 20 14.36 -11.99 -4.33
CA ALA A 20 14.37 -13.36 -4.80
C ALA A 20 14.51 -14.37 -3.65
N CYS A 21 15.29 -14.05 -2.61
CA CYS A 21 15.39 -14.87 -1.41
C CYS A 21 14.03 -15.00 -0.69
N GLY A 22 13.29 -13.89 -0.58
CA GLY A 22 11.92 -13.90 -0.06
C GLY A 22 10.98 -14.80 -0.86
N ILE A 23 11.03 -14.72 -2.19
CA ILE A 23 10.20 -15.53 -3.10
C ILE A 23 10.54 -17.02 -3.02
N VAL A 24 11.82 -17.38 -2.99
CA VAL A 24 12.23 -18.80 -2.90
C VAL A 24 11.80 -19.43 -1.57
N ASN A 25 11.72 -18.62 -0.51
CA ASN A 25 11.27 -19.06 0.81
C ASN A 25 9.75 -18.91 1.03
N CYS A 26 8.98 -18.44 0.04
CA CYS A 26 7.52 -18.45 0.14
C CYS A 26 6.99 -19.87 0.35
N GLY A 27 6.18 -20.06 1.40
CA GLY A 27 5.53 -21.34 1.69
C GLY A 27 6.45 -22.40 2.33
N VAL A 28 7.73 -22.10 2.56
CA VAL A 28 8.65 -22.97 3.27
C VAL A 28 8.78 -22.49 4.72
N ARG A 29 8.07 -23.16 5.63
CA ARG A 29 8.18 -22.92 7.07
C ARG A 29 9.24 -23.84 7.65
N ASN A 30 10.48 -23.36 7.72
CA ASN A 30 11.61 -24.10 8.28
C ASN A 30 12.05 -23.45 9.60
N ASP A 31 12.36 -24.26 10.62
CA ASP A 31 12.69 -23.81 11.98
C ASP A 31 13.98 -22.97 12.06
N CYS A 32 14.86 -23.04 11.05
CA CYS A 32 16.10 -22.25 10.99
C CYS A 32 15.94 -20.83 10.42
N ASP A 33 14.72 -20.41 10.04
CA ASP A 33 14.37 -19.05 9.60
C ASP A 33 15.45 -18.27 8.82
N PRO A 34 15.97 -18.83 7.70
CA PRO A 34 17.05 -18.21 6.94
C PRO A 34 16.63 -16.85 6.35
N ALA A 35 15.36 -16.71 5.99
CA ALA A 35 14.80 -15.46 5.48
C ALA A 35 14.80 -14.35 6.54
N LEU A 36 14.43 -14.66 7.79
CA LEU A 36 14.44 -13.68 8.87
C LEU A 36 15.86 -13.24 9.20
N ALA A 37 16.78 -14.19 9.38
CA ALA A 37 18.18 -13.90 9.74
C ALA A 37 18.91 -13.11 8.63
N LEU A 38 18.65 -13.42 7.36
CA LEU A 38 19.26 -12.70 6.25
C LEU A 38 18.61 -11.34 6.02
N LEU A 39 17.28 -11.25 6.06
CA LEU A 39 16.57 -10.02 5.70
C LEU A 39 16.55 -9.00 6.83
N SER A 40 16.57 -9.42 8.11
CA SER A 40 16.57 -8.52 9.29
C SER A 40 17.70 -7.50 9.24
N ASP A 41 18.87 -7.92 8.74
CA ASP A 41 20.06 -7.08 8.64
C ASP A 41 19.94 -5.99 7.56
N TYR A 42 19.07 -6.19 6.56
CA TYR A 42 18.87 -5.25 5.44
C TYR A 42 17.62 -4.36 5.59
N VAL A 43 16.74 -4.62 6.57
CA VAL A 43 15.54 -3.79 6.82
C VAL A 43 15.90 -2.36 7.23
N LEU A 44 17.05 -2.15 7.89
CA LEU A 44 17.51 -0.82 8.31
C LEU A 44 18.65 -0.26 7.47
N HIS A 45 18.90 -0.83 6.28
CA HIS A 45 20.00 -0.36 5.43
C HIS A 45 19.79 1.08 4.94
N VAL A 46 20.90 1.77 4.65
CA VAL A 46 20.94 3.20 4.27
C VAL A 46 20.32 3.44 2.89
N THR A 47 20.35 2.44 2.00
CA THR A 47 19.82 2.51 0.64
C THR A 47 18.34 2.11 0.61
N ASN A 48 17.47 3.03 0.16
CA ASN A 48 16.03 2.80 0.04
C ASN A 48 15.67 1.58 -0.82
N VAL A 49 16.42 1.34 -1.91
CA VAL A 49 16.18 0.21 -2.83
C VAL A 49 16.40 -1.14 -2.15
N MET A 50 17.44 -1.25 -1.31
CA MET A 50 17.69 -2.48 -0.53
C MET A 50 16.61 -2.70 0.52
N ARG A 51 16.19 -1.61 1.18
CA ARG A 51 15.13 -1.64 2.18
C ARG A 51 13.81 -2.14 1.60
N ILE A 52 13.42 -1.64 0.42
CA ILE A 52 12.21 -2.09 -0.30
C ILE A 52 12.30 -3.59 -0.62
N GLY A 53 13.43 -4.04 -1.17
CA GLY A 53 13.64 -5.45 -1.51
C GLY A 53 13.58 -6.38 -0.29
N ALA A 54 14.17 -5.94 0.83
CA ALA A 54 14.15 -6.69 2.09
C ALA A 54 12.75 -6.77 2.72
N VAL A 55 12.05 -5.63 2.81
CA VAL A 55 10.71 -5.53 3.39
C VAL A 55 9.69 -6.32 2.58
N LEU A 56 9.70 -6.17 1.25
CA LEU A 56 8.79 -6.91 0.38
C LEU A 56 9.12 -8.41 0.39
N GLY A 57 10.41 -8.77 0.35
CA GLY A 57 10.84 -10.17 0.44
C GLY A 57 10.39 -10.84 1.74
N LEU A 58 10.47 -10.12 2.86
CA LEU A 58 10.01 -10.60 4.16
C LEU A 58 8.49 -10.74 4.21
N GLY A 59 7.77 -9.75 3.67
CA GLY A 59 6.31 -9.77 3.53
C GLY A 59 5.80 -10.96 2.71
N LEU A 60 6.50 -11.27 1.62
CA LEU A 60 6.19 -12.43 0.76
C LEU A 60 6.49 -13.75 1.47
N ALA A 61 7.70 -13.91 2.03
CA ALA A 61 8.11 -15.14 2.71
C ALA A 61 7.17 -15.51 3.86
N TYR A 62 6.70 -14.52 4.62
CA TYR A 62 5.85 -14.71 5.81
C TYR A 62 4.37 -14.39 5.59
N ALA A 63 3.92 -14.30 4.33
CA ALA A 63 2.51 -14.07 4.00
C ALA A 63 1.60 -15.11 4.70
N GLY A 64 0.58 -14.64 5.41
CA GLY A 64 -0.39 -15.49 6.12
C GLY A 64 0.18 -16.35 7.27
N SER A 65 1.42 -16.10 7.72
CA SER A 65 2.02 -16.82 8.85
C SER A 65 1.75 -16.16 10.21
N ASN A 66 1.35 -14.88 10.19
CA ASN A 66 1.01 -14.09 11.37
C ASN A 66 2.02 -14.17 12.54
N ARG A 67 3.32 -14.14 12.26
CA ARG A 67 4.34 -14.16 13.32
C ARG A 67 4.69 -12.77 13.80
N GLU A 68 4.46 -12.53 15.09
CA GLU A 68 4.72 -11.25 15.76
C GLU A 68 6.18 -10.81 15.65
N ALA A 69 7.14 -11.74 15.69
CA ALA A 69 8.57 -11.42 15.55
C ALA A 69 8.89 -10.71 14.22
N VAL A 70 8.18 -11.05 13.14
CA VAL A 70 8.34 -10.41 11.83
C VAL A 70 7.67 -9.04 11.82
N LEU A 71 6.51 -8.92 12.48
CA LEU A 71 5.80 -7.65 12.61
C LEU A 71 6.59 -6.63 13.43
N SER A 72 7.20 -7.04 14.55
CA SER A 72 8.05 -6.18 15.37
C SER A 72 9.31 -5.69 14.63
N LEU A 73 9.79 -6.45 13.64
CA LEU A 73 10.89 -6.03 12.76
C LEU A 73 10.45 -4.99 11.71
N LEU A 74 9.17 -5.00 11.33
CA LEU A 74 8.61 -4.08 10.34
C LEU A 74 8.09 -2.78 10.98
N THR A 75 7.65 -2.79 12.24
CA THR A 75 7.25 -1.59 13.00
C THR A 75 8.27 -0.44 12.93
N PRO A 76 9.60 -0.65 13.16
CA PRO A 76 10.58 0.43 13.10
C PRO A 76 10.75 1.05 11.70
N VAL A 77 10.34 0.36 10.62
CA VAL A 77 10.40 0.92 9.25
C VAL A 77 9.45 2.10 9.08
N PHE A 78 8.31 2.07 9.78
CA PHE A 78 7.32 3.16 9.77
C PHE A 78 7.78 4.36 10.61
N SER A 79 8.52 4.12 11.69
CA SER A 79 9.01 5.17 12.58
C SER A 79 10.32 5.83 12.13
N ASP A 80 11.03 5.28 11.13
CA ASP A 80 12.29 5.86 10.64
C ASP A 80 12.02 7.08 9.74
N PRO A 81 12.43 8.31 10.14
CA PRO A 81 12.22 9.53 9.35
C PRO A 81 13.05 9.57 8.05
N LYS A 82 13.98 8.62 7.84
CA LYS A 82 14.73 8.48 6.58
C LYS A 82 13.96 7.66 5.52
N SER A 83 12.84 7.06 5.87
CA SER A 83 12.08 6.22 4.96
C SER A 83 11.39 7.07 3.88
N SER A 84 11.72 6.81 2.60
CA SER A 84 10.97 7.36 1.48
C SER A 84 9.52 6.86 1.46
N MET A 85 8.63 7.64 0.86
CA MET A 85 7.21 7.29 0.71
C MET A 85 6.99 5.89 0.11
N GLU A 86 7.85 5.50 -0.84
CA GLU A 86 7.83 4.17 -1.46
C GLU A 86 8.08 3.03 -0.47
N VAL A 87 9.05 3.21 0.44
CA VAL A 87 9.39 2.23 1.47
C VAL A 87 8.22 2.04 2.41
N ILE A 88 7.59 3.14 2.85
CA ILE A 88 6.47 3.11 3.79
C ILE A 88 5.26 2.42 3.16
N GLY A 89 4.94 2.73 1.89
CA GLY A 89 3.87 2.06 1.16
C GLY A 89 4.11 0.56 1.01
N MET A 90 5.33 0.16 0.67
CA MET A 90 5.71 -1.26 0.53
C MET A 90 5.76 -1.99 1.88
N ALA A 91 6.15 -1.32 2.96
CA ALA A 91 6.07 -1.84 4.32
C ALA A 91 4.62 -2.04 4.77
N GLY A 92 3.73 -1.08 4.48
CA GLY A 92 2.29 -1.20 4.74
C GLY A 92 1.68 -2.41 4.02
N LEU A 93 2.02 -2.57 2.74
CA LEU A 93 1.60 -3.73 1.95
C LEU A 93 2.14 -5.05 2.51
N ALA A 94 3.44 -5.11 2.82
CA ALA A 94 4.08 -6.30 3.38
C ALA A 94 3.46 -6.72 4.72
N CYS A 95 3.19 -5.76 5.62
CA CYS A 95 2.51 -6.02 6.89
C CYS A 95 1.08 -6.54 6.67
N GLY A 96 0.37 -5.97 5.70
CA GLY A 96 -0.95 -6.42 5.26
C GLY A 96 -0.94 -7.87 4.79
N MET A 97 0.07 -8.26 3.99
CA MET A 97 0.24 -9.62 3.47
C MET A 97 0.59 -10.65 4.56
N ILE A 98 1.37 -10.27 5.57
CA ILE A 98 1.70 -11.14 6.70
C ILE A 98 0.46 -11.44 7.55
N SER A 99 -0.39 -10.43 7.76
CA SER A 99 -1.51 -10.47 8.69
C SER A 99 -2.87 -10.67 8.02
N VAL A 100 -2.91 -11.19 6.80
CA VAL A 100 -4.16 -11.36 6.03
C VAL A 100 -5.20 -12.16 6.82
N GLY A 101 -6.37 -11.55 7.04
CA GLY A 101 -7.52 -12.18 7.71
C GLY A 101 -7.32 -12.43 9.22
N SER A 102 -6.13 -12.18 9.78
CA SER A 102 -5.88 -12.33 11.21
C SER A 102 -6.45 -11.17 12.02
N GLY A 103 -6.53 -9.97 11.43
CA GLY A 103 -7.04 -8.75 12.09
C GLY A 103 -6.27 -8.39 13.36
N ASN A 104 -4.94 -8.52 13.36
CA ASN A 104 -4.13 -8.10 14.50
C ASN A 104 -4.27 -6.58 14.73
N PRO A 105 -4.59 -6.15 15.96
CA PRO A 105 -4.77 -4.74 16.27
C PRO A 105 -3.47 -3.94 16.12
N ASP A 106 -2.30 -4.55 16.36
CA ASP A 106 -1.01 -3.84 16.32
C ASP A 106 -0.65 -3.37 14.90
N VAL A 107 -0.90 -4.21 13.89
CA VAL A 107 -0.62 -3.86 12.49
C VAL A 107 -1.61 -2.82 12.00
N THR A 108 -2.88 -2.98 12.33
CA THR A 108 -3.94 -2.02 12.04
C THR A 108 -3.64 -0.66 12.68
N ALA A 109 -3.22 -0.64 13.95
CA ALA A 109 -2.84 0.58 14.65
C ALA A 109 -1.61 1.25 14.03
N THR A 110 -0.58 0.46 13.67
CA THR A 110 0.63 0.99 13.02
C THR A 110 0.32 1.62 11.67
N ILE A 111 -0.48 0.94 10.83
CA ILE A 111 -0.89 1.46 9.52
C ILE A 111 -1.79 2.69 9.67
N MET A 112 -2.71 2.68 10.63
CA MET A 112 -3.61 3.81 10.91
C MET A 112 -2.84 5.03 11.42
N GLN A 113 -1.88 4.83 12.33
CA GLN A 113 -0.99 5.90 12.79
C GLN A 113 -0.19 6.47 11.62
N THR A 114 0.39 5.62 10.79
CA THR A 114 1.11 6.04 9.58
C THR A 114 0.20 6.83 8.63
N LEU A 115 -1.09 6.49 8.58
CA LEU A 115 -2.06 7.18 7.72
C LEU A 115 -2.49 8.54 8.29
N MET A 116 -2.55 8.68 9.62
CA MET A 116 -2.84 9.94 10.31
C MET A 116 -1.67 10.93 10.30
N GLU A 117 -0.43 10.42 10.33
CA GLU A 117 0.77 11.25 10.30
C GLU A 117 1.06 11.81 8.89
N LYS A 118 0.36 11.32 7.85
CA LYS A 118 0.58 11.71 6.46
C LYS A 118 -0.21 12.95 6.04
N THR A 119 0.47 13.83 5.30
CA THR A 119 -0.07 15.11 4.82
C THR A 119 -0.67 14.99 3.42
N GLU A 120 -1.62 15.88 3.08
CA GLU A 120 -2.37 15.93 1.80
C GLU A 120 -1.49 15.89 0.53
N THR A 121 -0.24 16.32 0.62
CA THR A 121 0.73 16.29 -0.47
C THR A 121 1.27 14.89 -0.77
N GLU A 122 1.40 14.03 0.24
CA GLU A 122 1.81 12.62 0.05
C GLU A 122 0.64 11.73 -0.39
N LEU A 123 -0.60 12.15 -0.11
CA LEU A 123 -1.82 11.45 -0.53
C LEU A 123 -2.04 11.46 -2.06
N LYS A 124 -1.43 12.41 -2.78
CA LYS A 124 -1.48 12.46 -4.26
C LYS A 124 -0.53 11.46 -4.91
N ASP A 125 0.38 10.86 -4.15
CA ASP A 125 1.41 10.00 -4.69
C ASP A 125 0.91 8.56 -4.89
N THR A 126 1.44 7.86 -5.89
CA THR A 126 0.98 6.51 -6.28
C THR A 126 1.10 5.51 -5.10
N TYR A 127 2.06 5.75 -4.22
CA TYR A 127 2.37 4.92 -3.06
C TYR A 127 1.39 5.07 -1.90
N ALA A 128 0.63 6.16 -1.83
CA ALA A 128 -0.42 6.32 -0.81
C ALA A 128 -1.49 5.24 -0.94
N ARG A 129 -1.76 4.75 -2.16
CA ARG A 129 -2.74 3.69 -2.44
C ARG A 129 -2.38 2.35 -1.79
N PHE A 130 -1.10 2.09 -1.51
CA PHE A 130 -0.67 0.84 -0.90
C PHE A 130 -0.99 0.78 0.60
N LEU A 131 -1.13 1.92 1.30
CA LEU A 131 -1.46 1.91 2.73
C LEU A 131 -2.90 1.44 3.00
N PRO A 132 -3.96 1.99 2.37
CA PRO A 132 -5.31 1.47 2.55
C PRO A 132 -5.47 0.05 2.02
N LEU A 133 -4.65 -0.36 1.04
CA LEU A 133 -4.64 -1.74 0.54
C LEU A 133 -4.08 -2.70 1.61
N GLY A 134 -2.96 -2.35 2.25
CA GLY A 134 -2.42 -3.12 3.37
C GLY A 134 -3.42 -3.26 4.52
N LEU A 135 -4.14 -2.17 4.83
CA LEU A 135 -5.22 -2.16 5.83
C LEU A 135 -6.39 -3.07 5.44
N GLY A 136 -6.84 -3.00 4.18
CA GLY A 136 -7.89 -3.87 3.65
C GLY A 136 -7.50 -5.35 3.67
N LEU A 137 -6.24 -5.67 3.35
CA LEU A 137 -5.71 -7.03 3.39
C LEU A 137 -5.69 -7.61 4.82
N CYS A 138 -5.32 -6.81 5.83
CA CYS A 138 -5.39 -7.23 7.25
C CYS A 138 -6.80 -7.66 7.67
N HIS A 139 -7.83 -7.00 7.13
CA HIS A 139 -9.22 -7.22 7.48
C HIS A 139 -10.03 -7.99 6.42
N LEU A 140 -9.35 -8.67 5.49
CA LEU A 140 -9.99 -9.49 4.46
C LEU A 140 -10.94 -10.52 5.09
N GLY A 141 -12.21 -10.49 4.68
CA GLY A 141 -13.25 -11.42 5.14
C GLY A 141 -13.76 -11.18 6.57
N LYS A 142 -13.32 -10.12 7.25
CA LYS A 142 -13.86 -9.70 8.55
C LYS A 142 -14.86 -8.56 8.33
N GLN A 143 -16.14 -8.90 8.32
CA GLN A 143 -17.25 -7.97 8.08
C GLN A 143 -17.31 -6.88 9.16
N GLU A 144 -17.78 -7.22 10.37
CA GLU A 144 -18.08 -6.24 11.44
C GLU A 144 -16.86 -5.48 11.94
N ALA A 145 -15.67 -6.10 11.92
CA ALA A 145 -14.44 -5.46 12.40
C ALA A 145 -13.92 -4.34 11.47
N VAL A 146 -14.45 -4.23 10.25
CA VAL A 146 -14.08 -3.17 9.31
C VAL A 146 -14.84 -1.87 9.54
N GLU A 147 -16.01 -1.89 10.18
CA GLU A 147 -16.78 -0.66 10.43
C GLU A 147 -15.99 0.33 11.30
N ALA A 148 -15.27 -0.16 12.31
CA ALA A 148 -14.38 0.66 13.13
C ALA A 148 -13.23 1.30 12.32
N ILE A 149 -12.76 0.60 11.30
CA ILE A 149 -11.68 1.06 10.42
C ILE A 149 -12.20 2.07 9.40
N ILE A 150 -13.41 1.87 8.87
CA ILE A 150 -14.06 2.85 8.01
C ILE A 150 -14.29 4.16 8.77
N ALA A 151 -14.81 4.09 10.00
CA ALA A 151 -15.00 5.27 10.85
C ALA A 151 -13.67 5.98 11.16
N ALA A 152 -12.58 5.23 11.34
CA ALA A 152 -11.24 5.79 11.49
C ALA A 152 -10.73 6.50 10.22
N LEU A 153 -11.08 5.99 9.03
CA LEU A 153 -10.68 6.57 7.74
C LEU A 153 -11.46 7.83 7.38
N GLU A 154 -12.62 8.08 8.01
CA GLU A 154 -13.39 9.32 7.82
C GLU A 154 -12.67 10.58 8.33
N VAL A 155 -11.57 10.45 9.07
CA VAL A 155 -10.78 11.60 9.53
C VAL A 155 -9.90 12.17 8.40
N ILE A 156 -9.70 11.42 7.32
CA ILE A 156 -8.78 11.78 6.23
C ILE A 156 -9.46 12.75 5.24
N PRO A 157 -8.75 13.75 4.67
CA PRO A 157 -9.33 14.69 3.71
C PRO A 157 -9.79 14.04 2.38
N ASP A 158 -10.86 14.57 1.80
CA ASP A 158 -11.36 14.22 0.47
C ASP A 158 -10.39 14.73 -0.62
N PRO A 159 -10.12 14.00 -1.72
CA PRO A 159 -10.83 12.84 -2.29
C PRO A 159 -10.22 11.45 -1.95
N PHE A 160 -9.14 11.40 -1.17
CA PHE A 160 -8.45 10.14 -0.86
C PHE A 160 -9.27 9.23 0.07
N ARG A 161 -10.12 9.84 0.91
CA ARG A 161 -11.07 9.15 1.79
C ARG A 161 -11.94 8.16 1.02
N SER A 162 -12.65 8.61 -0.02
CA SER A 162 -13.56 7.76 -0.80
C SER A 162 -12.86 6.53 -1.38
N MET A 163 -11.63 6.72 -1.91
CA MET A 163 -10.81 5.63 -2.44
C MET A 163 -10.38 4.64 -1.34
N ALA A 164 -9.89 5.14 -0.21
CA ALA A 164 -9.43 4.31 0.91
C ALA A 164 -10.58 3.51 1.53
N THR A 165 -11.72 4.15 1.78
CA THR A 165 -12.92 3.53 2.34
C THR A 165 -13.45 2.44 1.41
N THR A 166 -13.61 2.74 0.11
CA THR A 166 -14.09 1.76 -0.87
C THR A 166 -13.15 0.55 -0.95
N MET A 167 -11.84 0.77 -0.90
CA MET A 167 -10.85 -0.31 -0.98
C MET A 167 -10.90 -1.24 0.24
N VAL A 168 -11.00 -0.69 1.45
CA VAL A 168 -11.13 -1.48 2.69
C VAL A 168 -12.48 -2.20 2.74
N GLU A 169 -13.55 -1.54 2.33
CA GLU A 169 -14.90 -2.11 2.28
C GLU A 169 -14.99 -3.31 1.33
N VAL A 170 -14.45 -3.19 0.11
CA VAL A 170 -14.42 -4.30 -0.85
C VAL A 170 -13.61 -5.48 -0.32
N CYS A 171 -12.49 -5.23 0.36
CA CYS A 171 -11.70 -6.28 1.00
C CYS A 171 -12.45 -6.96 2.16
N ALA A 172 -13.20 -6.21 2.97
CA ALA A 172 -13.94 -6.77 4.10
C ALA A 172 -15.10 -7.66 3.67
N TYR A 173 -15.86 -7.23 2.66
CA TYR A 173 -17.06 -7.91 2.17
C TYR A 173 -16.80 -8.90 1.03
N ALA A 174 -15.52 -9.15 0.69
CA ALA A 174 -15.13 -10.12 -0.32
C ALA A 174 -15.75 -11.51 -0.02
N GLY A 175 -16.50 -12.05 -0.98
CA GLY A 175 -17.11 -13.39 -0.89
C GLY A 175 -18.43 -13.47 -0.10
N THR A 176 -18.94 -12.36 0.43
CA THR A 176 -20.14 -12.37 1.31
C THR A 176 -21.47 -12.29 0.56
N GLY A 177 -21.47 -12.01 -0.75
CA GLY A 177 -22.67 -11.93 -1.59
C GLY A 177 -23.67 -10.85 -1.17
N ASN A 178 -23.27 -9.89 -0.34
CA ASN A 178 -24.17 -8.88 0.21
C ASN A 178 -24.60 -7.86 -0.86
N VAL A 179 -25.86 -7.97 -1.28
CA VAL A 179 -26.44 -7.12 -2.34
C VAL A 179 -26.52 -5.65 -1.93
N LEU A 180 -26.68 -5.33 -0.64
CA LEU A 180 -26.75 -3.94 -0.16
C LEU A 180 -25.44 -3.19 -0.42
N LYS A 181 -24.30 -3.87 -0.21
CA LYS A 181 -22.98 -3.31 -0.49
C LYS A 181 -22.72 -3.15 -1.99
N VAL A 182 -23.18 -4.11 -2.80
CA VAL A 182 -23.10 -4.00 -4.27
C VAL A 182 -23.94 -2.82 -4.79
N GLN A 183 -25.14 -2.60 -4.23
CA GLN A 183 -25.98 -1.47 -4.59
C GLN A 183 -25.35 -0.12 -4.21
N GLN A 184 -24.75 -0.03 -3.02
CA GLN A 184 -24.01 1.16 -2.58
C GLN A 184 -22.83 1.47 -3.52
N LEU A 185 -22.03 0.46 -3.89
CA LEU A 185 -20.93 0.61 -4.84
C LEU A 185 -21.42 1.07 -6.23
N LEU A 186 -22.51 0.50 -6.73
CA LEU A 186 -23.12 0.93 -8.00
C LEU A 186 -23.62 2.37 -7.95
N HIS A 187 -24.18 2.80 -6.82
CA HIS A 187 -24.61 4.18 -6.63
C HIS A 187 -23.42 5.15 -6.67
N ILE A 188 -22.33 4.83 -5.97
CA ILE A 188 -21.07 5.60 -6.00
C ILE A 188 -20.51 5.69 -7.43
N CYS A 189 -20.56 4.59 -8.20
CA CYS A 189 -20.11 4.62 -9.61
C CYS A 189 -21.08 5.35 -10.56
N SER A 190 -22.35 5.50 -10.18
CA SER A 190 -23.36 6.22 -10.97
C SER A 190 -23.28 7.73 -10.75
N GLU A 191 -22.83 8.17 -9.58
CA GLU A 191 -22.52 9.57 -9.33
C GLU A 191 -21.25 9.96 -10.10
N HIS A 192 -21.42 10.76 -11.15
CA HIS A 192 -20.27 11.30 -11.90
C HIS A 192 -19.45 12.19 -10.97
N TYR A 193 -18.22 11.76 -10.66
CA TYR A 193 -17.19 12.65 -10.14
C TYR A 193 -16.84 13.65 -11.26
N ASP A 194 -17.45 14.83 -11.21
CA ASP A 194 -17.10 15.91 -12.12
C ASP A 194 -15.63 16.25 -11.89
N SER A 195 -14.82 16.05 -12.92
CA SER A 195 -13.37 16.15 -12.83
C SER A 195 -12.96 17.62 -12.74
N GLN A 196 -12.88 18.16 -11.53
CA GLN A 196 -12.44 19.54 -11.29
C GLN A 196 -10.94 19.83 -11.56
N ASP A 197 -10.21 18.97 -12.29
CA ASP A 197 -8.76 19.16 -12.55
C ASP A 197 -8.37 19.14 -14.06
N LYS A 198 -9.28 19.45 -14.99
CA LYS A 198 -8.94 19.64 -16.43
C LYS A 198 -9.71 20.74 -17.19
N GLU A 199 -10.11 21.84 -16.56
CA GLU A 199 -10.74 22.96 -17.28
C GLU A 199 -9.86 24.19 -17.56
N ASP A 200 -8.65 24.32 -17.00
CA ASP A 200 -7.83 25.53 -17.22
C ASP A 200 -6.85 25.49 -18.39
N SER A 201 -6.76 24.39 -19.15
CA SER A 201 -5.92 24.33 -20.36
C SER A 201 -6.68 24.13 -21.67
N SER A 202 -8.01 23.97 -21.63
CA SER A 202 -8.83 23.72 -22.83
C SER A 202 -9.69 24.91 -23.26
N ARG A 203 -9.80 25.96 -22.42
CA ARG A 203 -10.53 27.19 -22.76
C ARG A 203 -9.73 28.18 -23.61
N ASP A 204 -8.40 28.11 -23.59
CA ASP A 204 -7.56 29.10 -24.29
C ASP A 204 -7.20 28.70 -25.74
N SER A 205 -7.30 27.41 -26.10
CA SER A 205 -7.13 26.96 -27.50
C SER A 205 -8.40 27.13 -28.33
N LYS A 206 -9.58 26.88 -27.75
CA LYS A 206 -10.87 27.07 -28.44
C LYS A 206 -11.18 28.54 -28.76
N ASN A 207 -10.65 29.48 -27.98
CA ASN A 207 -10.91 30.91 -28.20
C ASN A 207 -10.00 31.56 -29.27
N LYS A 208 -8.89 30.90 -29.63
CA LYS A 208 -8.02 31.34 -30.74
C LYS A 208 -8.51 30.86 -32.10
N ASP A 209 -9.03 29.64 -32.18
CA ASP A 209 -9.53 29.08 -33.44
C ASP A 209 -10.86 29.72 -33.88
N ASN A 210 -11.72 30.15 -32.95
CA ASN A 210 -12.95 30.86 -33.31
C ASN A 210 -12.70 32.32 -33.77
N LYS A 211 -11.67 33.00 -33.25
CA LYS A 211 -11.34 34.38 -33.68
C LYS A 211 -10.72 34.49 -35.06
N ASN A 212 -10.12 33.40 -35.58
CA ASN A 212 -9.55 33.38 -36.93
C ASN A 212 -10.56 33.01 -38.01
N LYS A 213 -11.65 32.29 -37.68
CA LYS A 213 -12.70 31.97 -38.66
C LYS A 213 -13.66 33.12 -38.94
N ASP A 214 -13.89 34.02 -37.99
CA ASP A 214 -14.80 35.17 -38.15
C ASP A 214 -14.16 36.39 -38.85
N LYS A 215 -12.96 36.24 -39.46
CA LYS A 215 -12.26 37.34 -40.16
C LYS A 215 -12.01 37.10 -41.66
N GLU A 216 -12.46 35.98 -42.23
CA GLU A 216 -12.28 35.65 -43.65
C GLU A 216 -13.57 35.47 -44.46
N GLU A 217 -14.71 35.97 -43.97
CA GLU A 217 -15.93 36.17 -44.79
C GLU A 217 -16.37 37.63 -44.82
#